data_AF-A0A7X7B4V9-F1
#
_entry.id   AF-A0A7X7B4V9-F1
#
_cell.length_a   1.000
_cell.length_b   1.000
_cell.length_c   1.000
_cell.angle_alpha   90.00
_cell.angle_beta   90.00
_cell.angle_gamma   90.00
#
_symmetry.space_group_name_H-M   'P 1'
#
loop_
_entity.id
_entity.type
_entity.pdbx_description
1 polymer ?
#
loop_
_entity_poly.entity_id
_entity_poly.type
_entity_poly.pdbx_seq_one_letter_code
_entity_poly.pdbx_strand_id
1 'polypeptide(L)' 'MDCIFCSIVKGEIPSDKVYEDEFVYAFKDVNPEAPVHILV' A
#
# COMPACT_ATOMS: atom_id res chain seq x y z
N MET A 1 -19.07 1.56 1.72
CA MET A 1 -18.16 0.48 2.13
C MET A 1 -16.79 1.10 2.18
N ASP A 2 -16.30 1.38 3.39
CA ASP A 2 -15.07 2.14 3.58
C ASP A 2 -13.87 1.20 3.47
N CYS A 3 -13.09 1.37 2.41
CA CYS A 3 -11.94 0.54 2.10
C CYS A 3 -10.68 1.40 2.10
N ILE A 4 -9.88 1.30 3.15
CA ILE A 4 -8.67 2.10 3.32
C ILE A 4 -7.65 1.85 2.19
N PHE A 5 -7.49 0.60 1.76
CA PHE A 5 -6.60 0.26 0.65
C PHE A 5 -7.08 0.83 -0.68
N CYS A 6 -8.40 0.96 -0.87
CA CYS A 6 -8.97 1.58 -2.06
C CYS A 6 -8.63 3.07 -2.12
N SER A 7 -8.69 3.78 -1.00
CA SER A 7 -8.26 5.19 -0.92
C SER A 7 -6.75 5.35 -1.11
N ILE A 8 -5.94 4.37 -0.67
CA ILE A 8 -4.49 4.34 -0.95
C ILE A 8 -4.22 4.16 -2.45
N VAL A 9 -4.84 3.18 -3.11
CA VAL A 9 -4.67 2.93 -4.55
C VAL A 9 -5.17 4.12 -5.39
N LYS A 10 -6.22 4.82 -4.94
CA LYS A 10 -6.71 6.05 -5.57
C LYS A 10 -5.82 7.28 -5.33
N GLY A 11 -4.84 7.20 -4.43
CA GLY A 11 -3.99 8.32 -4.04
C GLY A 11 -4.66 9.36 -3.13
N GLU A 12 -5.82 9.04 -2.55
CA GLU A 12 -6.50 9.88 -1.55
C GLU A 12 -5.76 9.84 -0.21
N ILE A 13 -5.15 8.69 0.11
CA ILE A 13 -4.28 8.49 1.27
C ILE A 13 -2.87 8.20 0.75
N PRO A 14 -1.84 8.92 1.21
CA PRO A 14 -0.48 8.66 0.79
C PRO A 14 0.02 7.29 1.30
N SER A 15 0.83 6.62 0.49
CA SER A 15 1.56 5.41 0.89
C SER A 15 2.98 5.43 0.30
N ASP A 16 3.89 4.70 0.94
CA ASP A 16 5.27 4.57 0.46
C ASP A 16 5.35 3.43 -0.57
N LYS A 17 4.90 3.73 -1.79
CA LYS A 17 4.80 2.79 -2.92
C LYS A 17 6.17 2.29 -3.36
N VAL A 18 6.31 0.98 -3.48
CA VAL A 18 7.55 0.32 -3.91
C VAL A 18 7.42 -0.35 -5.28
N TYR A 19 6.21 -0.75 -5.67
CA TYR A 19 5.93 -1.36 -6.98
C TYR A 19 4.46 -1.16 -7.37
N GLU A 20 4.20 -1.04 -8.66
CA GLU A 20 2.83 -1.00 -9.20
C GLU A 20 2.84 -1.47 -10.67
N ASP A 21 1.87 -2.31 -11.01
CA ASP A 21 1.55 -2.72 -12.38
C ASP A 21 0.02 -2.78 -12.57
N GLU A 22 -0.45 -3.38 -13.68
CA GLU A 22 -1.88 -3.50 -14.00
C GLU A 22 -2.67 -4.33 -12.97
N PHE A 23 -2.02 -5.26 -12.29
CA PHE A 23 -2.67 -6.25 -11.42
C PHE A 23 -2.40 -6.02 -9.94
N VAL A 24 -1.30 -5.33 -9.60
CA VAL A 24 -0.76 -5.32 -8.25
C VAL A 24 -0.25 -3.93 -7.85
N TYR A 25 -0.45 -3.58 -6.58
CA TYR A 25 0.07 -2.37 -5.97
C TYR A 25 0.76 -2.73 -4.65
N ALA A 26 2.08 -2.51 -4.56
CA ALA A 26 2.85 -2.83 -3.36
C ALA A 26 3.41 -1.58 -2.68
N PHE A 27 3.27 -1.52 -1.35
CA PHE A 27 3.70 -0.39 -0.52
C PHE A 27 4.19 -0.86 0.85
N LYS A 28 4.98 -0.01 1.52
CA LYS A 28 5.49 -0.33 2.86
C LYS A 28 4.36 -0.30 3.89
N ASP A 29 4.36 -1.27 4.80
CA ASP A 29 3.52 -1.20 5.98
C ASP A 29 3.95 -0.02 6.87
N VAL A 30 2.98 0.73 7.39
CA VAL A 30 3.21 1.86 8.29
C VAL A 30 3.63 1.39 9.70
N ASN A 31 3.23 0.18 10.09
CA ASN A 31 3.60 -0.47 11.35
C ASN A 31 4.27 -1.83 11.05
N PRO A 32 5.53 -1.84 10.59
CA PRO A 32 6.18 -3.05 10.16
C PRO A 32 6.54 -3.97 11.34
N GLU A 33 6.19 -5.26 11.24
CA GLU A 33 6.55 -6.31 12.22
C GLU A 33 7.94 -6.92 11.96
N ALA A 34 8.59 -6.51 10.88
CA ALA A 34 9.92 -6.95 10.46
C ALA A 34 10.71 -5.79 9.82
N PRO A 35 12.05 -5.85 9.69
CA PRO A 35 12.85 -4.79 9.09
C PRO A 35 12.41 -4.40 7.67
N VAL A 36 11.80 -5.35 6.94
CA VAL A 36 11.16 -5.12 5.65
C VAL A 36 9.78 -5.78 5.72
N HIS A 37 8.73 -4.97 5.58
CA HIS A 37 7.35 -5.45 5.53
C HIS A 37 6.60 -4.69 4.43
N ILE A 38 6.22 -5.42 3.37
CA ILE A 38 5.55 -4.89 2.18
C ILE A 38 4.20 -5.57 2.07
N LEU A 39 3.17 -4.75 1.88
CA LEU A 39 1.82 -5.21 1.55
C LEU A 39 1.66 -5.17 0.03
N VAL A 40 0.96 -6.16 -0.53
CA VAL A 40 0.78 -6.41 -1.97
C VAL A 40 -0.71 -6.57 -2.26
#